data_AF-A0A7V2PIT6-F1
#
_entry.id   AF-A0A7V2PIT6-F1
#
_cell.length_a   1.000
_cell.length_b   1.000
_cell.length_c   1.000
_cell.angle_alpha   90.00
_cell.angle_beta   90.00
_cell.angle_gamma   90.00
#
_symmetry.space_group_name_H-M   'P 1'
#
loop_
_entity.id
_entity.type
_entity.pdbx_description
1 polymer ?
#
loop_
_entity_poly.entity_id
_entity_poly.type
_entity_poly.pdbx_seq_one_letter_code
_entity_poly.pdbx_strand_id
1 'polypeptide(L)'
;MLIDTLPFPEETQVIADFVRERLRSEVRYVILTHFHADHVYGAYLFPEAEVVGHLLSRELLIKRTRPALIQARQRNPGLAQVHLSLPTL
;
A
#
# COMPACT_ATOMS: atom_id res chain seq x y z
N MET A 1 8.92 1.99 10.47
CA MET A 1 8.21 0.81 9.96
C MET A 1 6.72 1.13 9.98
N LEU A 2 5.98 0.71 8.96
CA LEU A 2 4.53 0.80 8.89
C LEU A 2 3.96 -0.62 8.76
N ILE A 3 2.78 -0.86 9.32
CA ILE A 3 2.03 -2.11 9.16
C ILE A 3 0.69 -1.73 8.52
N ASP A 4 0.44 -2.25 7.32
CA ASP A 4 -0.73 -1.94 6.50
C ASP A 4 -0.91 -0.44 6.18
N THR A 5 -1.92 -0.08 5.37
CA THR A 5 -1.93 1.24 4.72
C THR A 5 -3.26 1.99 4.71
N LEU A 6 -4.36 1.42 5.20
CA LEU A 6 -5.73 1.93 5.04
C LEU A 6 -6.25 1.85 3.57
N PRO A 7 -7.59 1.85 3.35
CA PRO A 7 -8.17 1.64 2.01
C PRO A 7 -8.07 2.83 1.07
N PHE A 8 -8.01 4.05 1.59
CA PHE A 8 -7.98 5.26 0.78
C PHE A 8 -6.60 5.92 0.82
N PRO A 9 -5.95 6.19 -0.34
CA PRO A 9 -4.61 6.79 -0.37
C PRO A 9 -4.50 8.12 0.37
N GLU A 10 -5.59 8.87 0.46
CA GLU A 10 -5.69 10.12 1.20
C GLU A 10 -5.49 9.90 2.72
N GLU A 11 -5.95 8.79 3.28
CA GLU A 11 -5.72 8.42 4.68
C GLU A 11 -4.26 8.02 4.91
N THR A 12 -3.69 7.25 3.97
CA THR A 12 -2.26 6.89 4.01
C THR A 12 -1.37 8.11 3.89
N GLN A 13 -1.76 9.11 3.08
CA GLN A 13 -1.01 10.35 2.91
C GLN A 13 -0.89 11.10 4.24
N VAL A 14 -1.95 11.16 5.05
CA VAL A 14 -1.91 11.73 6.41
C VAL A 14 -0.89 10.99 7.30
N ILE A 15 -0.76 9.67 7.17
CA ILE A 15 0.27 8.89 7.88
C ILE A 15 1.67 9.26 7.38
N ALA A 16 1.86 9.36 6.07
CA ALA A 16 3.15 9.72 5.46
C ALA A 16 3.60 11.13 5.88
N ASP A 17 2.68 12.09 5.91
CA ASP A 17 2.93 13.46 6.35
C ASP A 17 3.21 13.52 7.86
N PHE A 18 2.49 12.77 8.68
CA PHE A 18 2.78 12.65 10.13
C PHE A 18 4.20 12.10 10.38
N VAL A 19 4.60 11.04 9.69
CA VAL A 19 5.95 10.45 9.83
C VAL A 19 7.03 11.45 9.41
N ARG A 20 6.84 12.13 8.28
CA ARG A 20 7.80 13.11 7.73
C ARG A 20 7.92 14.37 8.59
N GLU A 21 6.80 14.97 8.97
CA GLU A 21 6.76 16.31 9.56
C GLU A 21 6.82 16.29 11.09
N ARG A 22 6.13 15.33 11.73
CA ARG A 22 6.04 15.24 13.19
C ARG A 22 7.11 14.34 13.78
N LEU A 23 7.30 13.15 13.22
CA LEU A 23 8.34 12.22 13.70
C LEU A 23 9.72 12.49 13.11
N ARG A 24 9.82 13.27 12.01
CA ARG A 24 11.07 13.57 11.30
C ARG A 24 11.90 12.32 11.00
N SER A 25 11.22 11.26 10.56
CA SER A 25 11.82 9.96 10.28
C SER A 25 11.29 9.36 8.97
N GLU A 26 11.84 8.21 8.57
CA GLU A 26 11.51 7.52 7.33
C GLU A 26 10.86 6.16 7.59
N VAL A 27 9.89 5.78 6.76
CA VAL A 27 9.40 4.40 6.72
C VAL A 27 10.36 3.56 5.86
N ARG A 28 11.24 2.80 6.51
CA ARG A 28 12.19 1.88 5.84
C ARG A 28 11.59 0.53 5.44
N TYR A 29 10.45 0.17 6.04
CA TYR A 29 9.74 -1.10 5.82
C TYR A 29 8.23 -0.88 5.90
N VAL A 30 7.49 -1.44 4.95
CA VAL A 30 6.03 -1.59 5.00
C VAL A 30 5.70 -3.08 5.09
N ILE A 31 5.07 -3.50 6.18
CA ILE A 31 4.59 -4.87 6.36
C ILE A 31 3.14 -4.94 5.88
N LEU A 32 2.87 -5.78 4.88
CA LEU A 32 1.51 -6.05 4.40
C LEU A 32 1.00 -7.35 5.02
N THR A 33 0.02 -7.26 5.92
CA THR A 33 -0.48 -8.45 6.63
C THR A 33 -1.25 -9.39 5.72
N HIS A 34 -1.96 -8.87 4.71
CA HIS A 34 -2.56 -9.65 3.63
C HIS A 34 -2.79 -8.82 2.35
N PHE A 35 -3.61 -9.34 1.42
CA PHE A 35 -3.74 -8.84 0.05
C PHE A 35 -4.93 -7.89 -0.23
N HIS A 36 -5.80 -7.62 0.75
CA HIS A 36 -6.99 -6.78 0.55
C HIS A 36 -6.64 -5.29 0.42
N ALA A 37 -7.56 -4.52 -0.18
CA ALA A 37 -7.35 -3.12 -0.56
C ALA A 37 -6.92 -2.22 0.60
N ASP A 38 -7.59 -2.37 1.74
CA ASP A 38 -7.36 -1.72 3.03
C ASP A 38 -5.98 -1.97 3.65
N HIS A 39 -5.27 -2.98 3.17
CA HIS A 39 -3.93 -3.32 3.64
C HIS A 39 -2.82 -2.82 2.71
N VAL A 40 -3.12 -2.59 1.42
CA VAL A 40 -2.09 -2.52 0.37
C VAL A 40 -2.19 -1.32 -0.58
N TYR A 41 -3.31 -0.60 -0.64
CA TYR A 41 -3.51 0.48 -1.62
C TYR A 41 -2.68 1.73 -1.35
N GLY A 42 -2.23 1.97 -0.13
CA GLY A 42 -1.36 3.09 0.21
C GLY A 42 0.14 2.77 0.13
N ALA A 43 0.53 1.52 -0.13
CA ALA A 43 1.93 1.08 -0.01
C ALA A 43 2.88 1.81 -0.99
N TYR A 44 2.34 2.28 -2.12
CA TYR A 44 3.08 3.05 -3.11
C TYR A 44 3.54 4.45 -2.65
N LEU A 45 2.97 4.97 -1.56
CA LEU A 45 3.34 6.27 -0.98
C LEU A 45 4.63 6.21 -0.16
N PHE A 46 5.23 5.02 -0.04
CA PHE A 46 6.52 4.78 0.60
C PHE A 46 7.50 4.12 -0.39
N PRO A 47 7.90 4.81 -1.48
CA PRO A 47 8.68 4.20 -2.57
C PRO A 47 10.07 3.70 -2.15
N GLU A 48 10.65 4.29 -1.10
CA GLU A 48 11.96 3.91 -0.53
C GLU A 48 11.86 2.79 0.53
N ALA A 49 10.65 2.27 0.79
CA ALA A 49 10.42 1.25 1.81
C ALA A 49 10.45 -0.15 1.21
N GLU A 50 11.19 -1.06 1.85
CA GLU A 50 11.15 -2.48 1.51
C GLU A 50 9.79 -3.07 1.92
N VAL A 51 9.12 -3.77 1.01
CA VAL A 51 7.79 -4.33 1.27
C VAL A 51 7.92 -5.77 1.73
N VAL A 52 7.50 -6.03 2.96
CA VAL A 52 7.60 -7.33 3.63
C VAL A 52 6.21 -7.95 3.69
N GLY A 53 6.09 -9.24 3.41
CA GLY A 53 4.79 -9.92 3.44
C GLY A 53 4.80 -11.31 2.84
N HIS A 54 3.89 -12.15 3.32
CA HIS A 54 3.85 -13.57 2.96
C HIS A 54 3.76 -13.81 1.45
N LEU A 55 4.48 -14.83 0.93
CA LEU A 55 4.52 -15.13 -0.52
C LEU A 55 3.12 -15.42 -1.12
N LEU A 56 2.22 -16.03 -0.35
CA LEU A 56 0.81 -16.18 -0.76
C LEU A 56 0.10 -14.82 -0.93
N SER A 57 0.39 -13.82 -0.09
CA SER A 57 -0.14 -12.46 -0.24
C SER A 57 0.39 -11.81 -1.52
N ARG A 58 1.68 -12.01 -1.88
CA ARG A 58 2.23 -11.59 -3.18
C ARG A 58 1.49 -12.26 -4.35
N GLU A 59 1.22 -13.56 -4.27
CA GLU A 59 0.47 -14.29 -5.30
C GLU A 59 -0.96 -13.74 -5.45
N LEU A 60 -1.67 -13.53 -4.34
CA LEU A 60 -3.05 -13.03 -4.33
C LEU A 60 -3.13 -11.55 -4.73
N LEU A 61 -2.13 -10.74 -4.42
CA LEU A 61 -1.98 -9.38 -4.95
C LEU A 61 -1.95 -9.35 -6.48
N ILE A 62 -1.23 -10.29 -7.10
CA ILE A 62 -1.15 -10.41 -8.56
C ILE A 62 -2.47 -10.99 -9.13
N LYS A 63 -2.98 -12.09 -8.55
CA LYS A 63 -4.12 -12.85 -9.11
C LYS A 63 -5.50 -12.24 -8.81
N ARG A 64 -5.66 -11.51 -7.71
CA ARG A 64 -6.95 -10.98 -7.25
C ARG A 64 -6.95 -9.45 -7.12
N THR A 65 -6.00 -8.89 -6.39
CA THR A 65 -6.00 -7.45 -6.08
C THR A 65 -5.74 -6.59 -7.31
N ARG A 66 -4.82 -7.00 -8.21
CA ARG A 66 -4.53 -6.26 -9.45
C ARG A 66 -5.76 -6.16 -10.38
N PRO A 67 -6.48 -7.25 -10.72
CA PRO A 67 -7.76 -7.15 -11.45
C PRO A 67 -8.83 -6.34 -10.72
N ALA A 68 -8.92 -6.44 -9.39
CA ALA A 68 -9.89 -5.67 -8.60
C ALA A 68 -9.60 -4.16 -8.63
N LEU A 69 -8.33 -3.76 -8.50
CA LEU A 69 -7.89 -2.36 -8.58
C LEU A 69 -8.17 -1.75 -9.96
N ILE A 70 -7.93 -2.50 -11.04
CA ILE A 70 -8.24 -2.05 -12.41
C ILE A 70 -9.74 -1.76 -12.56
N GLN A 71 -10.62 -2.62 -12.03
CA GLN A 71 -12.07 -2.39 -12.04
C GLN A 71 -12.48 -1.24 -11.11
N ALA A 72 -11.88 -1.13 -9.93
CA ALA A 72 -12.21 -0.09 -8.96
C ALA A 72 -11.86 1.32 -9.48
N ARG A 73 -10.73 1.48 -10.18
CA ARG A 73 -10.32 2.72 -10.87
C ARG A 73 -11.33 3.25 -11.88
N GLN A 74 -12.12 2.38 -12.51
CA GLN A 74 -13.17 2.81 -13.45
C GLN A 74 -14.33 3.54 -12.76
N ARG A 75 -14.48 3.36 -11.43
CA ARG A 75 -15.60 3.87 -10.62
C ARG A 75 -15.15 4.86 -9.56
N ASN A 76 -13.87 4.84 -9.17
CA ASN A 76 -13.29 5.74 -8.18
C ASN A 76 -12.00 6.39 -8.74
N PRO A 77 -12.05 7.67 -9.16
CA PRO A 77 -10.89 8.43 -9.62
C PRO A 77 -9.77 8.59 -8.58
N GLY A 78 -10.06 8.55 -7.28
CA GLY A 78 -9.03 8.63 -6.22
C GLY A 78 -8.02 7.47 -6.29
N LEU A 79 -8.44 6.32 -6.84
CA LEU A 79 -7.56 5.16 -7.03
C LEU A 79 -6.67 5.27 -8.29
N ALA A 80 -6.71 6.37 -9.04
CA ALA A 80 -5.97 6.51 -10.30
C ALA A 80 -4.45 6.35 -10.13
N GLN A 81 -3.85 6.86 -9.05
CA GLN A 81 -2.40 6.79 -8.80
C GLN A 81 -1.94 5.48 -8.13
N VAL A 82 -2.85 4.75 -7.48
CA VAL A 82 -2.57 3.53 -6.71
C VAL A 82 -1.88 2.48 -7.56
N HIS A 83 -0.72 2.00 -7.14
CA HIS A 83 -0.08 0.83 -7.74
C HIS A 83 0.36 -0.14 -6.65
N LEU A 84 0.36 -1.44 -6.99
CA LEU A 84 0.62 -2.49 -6.01
C LEU A 84 2.12 -2.70 -5.85
N SER A 85 2.68 -2.22 -4.75
CA SER A 85 3.98 -2.64 -4.25
C SER A 85 3.88 -4.09 -3.79
N LEU A 86 4.70 -4.97 -4.37
CA LEU A 86 4.61 -6.42 -4.15
C LEU A 86 5.65 -6.86 -3.11
N PRO A 87 5.29 -7.64 -2.06
CA PRO A 87 6.24 -8.14 -1.07
C PRO A 87 7.45 -8.84 -1.67
N THR A 88 8.64 -8.47 -1.23
CA THR A 88 9.95 -8.96 -1.70
C THR A 88 10.71 -9.76 -0.65
N LEU A 89 10.32 -9.64 0.62
CA LEU A 89 10.80 -10.42 1.78
C LEU A 89 9.62 -11.10 2.51
#